data_AF-A0A2E2D1N4-F1
#
_entry.id   AF-A0A2E2D1N4-F1
#
_cell.length_a   1.000
_cell.length_b   1.000
_cell.length_c   1.000
_cell.angle_alpha   90.00
_cell.angle_beta   90.00
_cell.angle_gamma   90.00
#
_symmetry.space_group_name_H-M   'P 1'
#
loop_
_entity.id
_entity.type
_entity.pdbx_description
1 polymer ?
#
loop_
_entity_poly.entity_id
_entity_poly.type
_entity_poly.pdbx_seq_one_letter_code
_entity_poly.pdbx_strand_id
1 'polypeptide(L)'
;MNKAKFLLLFLIMQVNHLNSQLAIGSIEEFFIEHNAYDRRIQIYYPFSNQIDKNTKFVIMNDAEELFLEEDTWRGRSWRIDKTFEDLAKTNKSLNIVVIAVNSAKKPGKILNSTRRYADYFPNESILYFQDGLKKAIYSAFI
;
A
#
# COMPACT_ATOMS: atom_id res chain seq x y z
N MET A 1 -1.48 2.69 46.71
CA MET A 1 -0.71 2.31 45.51
C MET A 1 0.07 3.53 45.05
N ASN A 2 1.41 3.52 45.15
CA ASN A 2 2.23 4.74 44.96
C ASN A 2 2.11 5.30 43.55
N LYS A 3 1.94 6.63 43.43
CA LYS A 3 1.89 7.37 42.16
C LYS A 3 3.06 7.03 41.22
N ALA A 4 4.23 6.70 41.78
CA ALA A 4 5.41 6.23 41.05
C ALA A 4 5.19 4.89 40.31
N LYS A 5 4.39 3.96 40.85
CA LYS A 5 4.07 2.70 40.17
C LYS A 5 3.11 2.89 38.99
N PHE A 6 2.22 3.88 39.08
CA PHE A 6 1.32 4.24 37.97
C PHE A 6 2.07 4.94 36.83
N LEU A 7 3.03 5.80 37.15
CA LEU A 7 3.91 6.45 36.17
C LEU A 7 4.78 5.43 35.42
N LEU A 8 5.31 4.42 36.12
CA LEU A 8 6.08 3.34 35.51
C LEU A 8 5.23 2.48 34.57
N LEU A 9 3.98 2.17 34.95
CA LEU A 9 3.05 1.42 34.11
C LEU A 9 2.65 2.19 32.83
N PHE A 10 2.56 3.53 32.92
CA PHE A 10 2.27 4.41 31.79
C PHE A 10 3.46 4.52 30.82
N LEU A 11 4.70 4.47 31.33
CA LEU A 11 5.92 4.49 30.52
C LEU A 11 6.10 3.20 29.69
N ILE A 12 5.71 2.04 30.24
CA ILE A 12 5.83 0.73 29.57
C ILE A 12 4.80 0.59 28.42
N MET A 13 3.66 1.30 28.50
CA MET A 13 2.64 1.30 27.45
C MET A 13 3.03 2.07 26.18
N GLN A 14 4.12 2.86 26.20
CA GLN A 14 4.53 3.69 25.06
C GLN A 14 5.54 3.03 24.10
N VAL A 15 5.98 1.80 24.34
CA VAL A 15 7.15 1.22 23.61
C VAL A 15 6.76 0.19 22.52
N ASN A 16 5.48 -0.09 22.29
CA ASN A 16 5.07 -1.09 21.28
C ASN A 16 4.50 -0.47 19.98
N HIS A 17 5.11 0.60 19.47
CA HIS A 17 5.02 0.87 18.03
C HIS A 17 6.12 0.05 17.34
N LEU A 18 5.84 -1.25 17.14
CA LEU A 18 6.59 -2.05 16.17
C LEU A 18 6.29 -1.45 14.79
N ASN A 19 7.11 -0.51 14.34
CA ASN A 19 7.13 -0.13 12.94
C ASN A 19 7.45 -1.40 12.15
N SER A 20 6.60 -1.74 11.18
CA SER A 20 6.76 -2.96 10.43
C SER A 20 7.92 -2.73 9.46
N GLN A 21 9.00 -3.48 9.61
CA GLN A 21 10.13 -3.39 8.70
C GLN A 21 10.02 -4.49 7.64
N LEU A 22 10.53 -4.19 6.44
CA LEU A 22 10.73 -5.20 5.39
C LEU A 22 11.59 -6.34 5.90
N ALA A 23 11.23 -7.55 5.53
CA ALA A 23 11.98 -8.76 5.81
C ALA A 23 13.33 -8.79 5.06
N ILE A 24 13.32 -8.32 3.82
CA ILE A 24 14.48 -8.25 2.92
C ILE A 24 14.26 -7.19 1.87
N GLY A 25 15.35 -6.68 1.29
CA GLY A 25 15.33 -5.76 0.16
C GLY A 25 15.12 -4.31 0.57
N SER A 26 14.88 -3.46 -0.42
CA SER A 26 14.63 -2.03 -0.23
C SER A 26 13.50 -1.54 -1.11
N ILE A 27 12.81 -0.49 -0.65
CA ILE A 27 11.79 0.21 -1.42
C ILE A 27 12.29 1.62 -1.73
N GLU A 28 12.15 2.02 -2.99
CA GLU A 28 12.22 3.40 -3.43
C GLU A 28 10.80 3.87 -3.74
N GLU A 29 10.44 5.06 -3.27
CA GLU A 29 9.09 5.61 -3.46
C GLU A 29 9.12 6.82 -4.38
N PHE A 30 8.14 6.89 -5.26
CA PHE A 30 7.89 8.06 -6.09
C PHE A 30 6.40 8.36 -6.16
N PHE A 31 6.07 9.62 -6.38
CA PHE A 31 4.69 10.10 -6.46
C PHE A 31 4.43 10.59 -7.87
N ILE A 32 3.41 10.03 -8.52
CA ILE A 32 2.91 10.54 -9.78
C ILE A 32 1.67 11.37 -9.50
N GLU A 33 1.73 12.65 -9.85
CA GLU A 33 0.56 13.52 -9.85
C GLU A 33 -0.26 13.24 -11.10
N HIS A 34 -1.52 12.84 -10.94
CA HIS A 34 -2.48 12.77 -12.02
C HIS A 34 -3.80 13.44 -11.61
N ASN A 35 -4.08 14.60 -12.21
CA ASN A 35 -5.22 15.46 -11.86
C ASN A 35 -5.24 15.81 -10.36
N ALA A 36 -6.35 15.54 -9.66
CA ALA A 36 -6.54 15.82 -8.24
C ALA A 36 -5.98 14.72 -7.30
N TYR A 37 -5.19 13.78 -7.82
CA TYR A 37 -4.79 12.59 -7.09
C TYR A 37 -3.31 12.25 -7.29
N ASP A 38 -2.56 12.28 -6.18
CA ASP A 38 -1.20 11.73 -6.13
C ASP A 38 -1.31 10.21 -6.03
N ARG A 39 -0.52 9.50 -6.82
CA ARG A 39 -0.33 8.04 -6.73
C ARG A 39 1.06 7.76 -6.21
N ARG A 40 1.15 7.11 -5.05
CA ARG A 40 2.40 6.53 -4.57
C ARG A 40 2.71 5.29 -5.41
N ILE A 41 3.94 5.20 -5.88
CA ILE A 41 4.48 4.01 -6.51
C ILE A 41 5.73 3.60 -5.74
N GLN A 42 5.81 2.32 -5.44
CA GLN A 42 6.88 1.71 -4.66
C GLN A 42 7.65 0.76 -5.57
N ILE A 43 8.93 1.06 -5.81
CA ILE A 43 9.87 0.17 -6.50
C ILE A 43 10.57 -0.67 -5.45
N TYR A 44 10.25 -1.95 -5.43
CA TYR A 44 10.85 -2.91 -4.52
C TYR A 44 11.95 -3.71 -5.19
N TYR A 45 13.11 -3.69 -4.56
CA TYR A 45 14.32 -4.40 -4.94
C TYR A 45 14.57 -5.52 -3.91
N PRO A 46 14.17 -6.77 -4.18
CA PRO A 46 14.27 -7.84 -3.18
C PRO A 46 15.72 -8.24 -2.87
N PHE A 47 16.61 -8.15 -3.86
CA PHE A 47 17.99 -8.64 -3.77
C PHE A 47 19.05 -7.60 -4.17
N SER A 48 18.81 -6.82 -5.23
CA SER A 48 19.74 -5.84 -5.76
C SER A 48 18.98 -4.70 -6.44
N ASN A 49 19.52 -3.49 -6.35
CA ASN A 49 19.04 -2.31 -7.07
C ASN A 49 19.69 -2.13 -8.44
N GLN A 50 20.59 -3.03 -8.85
CA GLN A 50 21.18 -3.01 -10.18
C GLN A 50 20.20 -3.58 -11.20
N ILE A 51 19.84 -2.76 -12.19
CA ILE A 51 18.97 -3.12 -13.30
C ILE A 51 19.82 -3.36 -14.54
N ASP A 52 19.58 -4.49 -15.22
CA ASP A 52 20.23 -4.85 -16.48
C ASP A 52 19.21 -5.46 -17.47
N LYS A 53 19.70 -5.93 -18.63
CA LYS A 53 18.88 -6.53 -19.69
C LYS A 53 18.16 -7.83 -19.29
N ASN A 54 18.56 -8.45 -18.19
CA ASN A 54 18.00 -9.69 -17.68
C ASN A 54 16.98 -9.46 -16.56
N THR A 55 16.93 -8.25 -16.00
CA THR A 55 15.99 -7.87 -14.95
C THR A 55 14.55 -8.09 -15.41
N LYS A 56 13.79 -8.82 -14.59
CA LYS A 56 12.36 -9.03 -14.77
C LYS A 56 11.59 -8.01 -13.95
N PHE A 57 10.56 -7.42 -14.56
CA PHE A 57 9.70 -6.46 -13.89
C PHE A 57 8.33 -7.08 -13.66
N VAL A 58 7.82 -6.96 -12.45
CA VAL A 58 6.45 -7.34 -12.10
C VAL A 58 5.73 -6.08 -11.67
N ILE A 59 4.70 -5.70 -12.40
CA ILE A 59 3.88 -4.53 -12.09
C ILE A 59 2.60 -5.03 -11.42
N MET A 60 2.30 -4.52 -10.23
CA MET A 60 1.14 -4.92 -9.43
C MET A 60 0.37 -3.67 -8.98
N ASN A 61 -0.93 -3.64 -9.26
CA ASN A 61 -1.84 -2.65 -8.68
C ASN A 61 -2.30 -3.15 -7.31
N ASP A 62 -2.21 -2.27 -6.31
CA ASP A 62 -2.43 -2.62 -4.92
C ASP A 62 -3.90 -2.46 -4.50
N ALA A 63 -4.53 -3.56 -4.06
CA ALA A 63 -5.86 -3.56 -3.42
C ALA A 63 -5.80 -3.69 -1.88
N GLU A 64 -4.72 -4.27 -1.36
CA GLU A 64 -4.41 -4.59 0.05
C GLU A 64 -2.88 -4.54 0.14
N GLU A 65 -2.32 -3.67 1.01
CA GLU A 65 -0.92 -3.21 0.89
C GLU A 65 0.09 -4.35 0.60
N LEU A 66 0.96 -4.19 -0.39
CA LEU A 66 1.86 -5.28 -0.81
C LEU A 66 2.95 -5.65 0.22
N PHE A 67 3.45 -4.67 0.97
CA PHE A 67 4.65 -4.83 1.80
C PHE A 67 4.41 -4.68 3.29
N LEU A 68 3.92 -3.53 3.74
CA LEU A 68 3.80 -3.19 5.16
C LEU A 68 2.34 -2.87 5.49
N GLU A 69 1.94 -3.17 6.73
CA GLU A 69 0.54 -3.10 7.15
C GLU A 69 0.05 -1.69 7.52
N GLU A 70 0.99 -0.74 7.57
CA GLU A 70 0.87 0.59 8.18
C GLU A 70 -0.29 1.41 7.59
N ASP A 71 -0.58 1.22 6.30
CA ASP A 71 -1.61 1.95 5.55
C ASP A 71 -2.91 1.14 5.32
N THR A 72 -2.96 -0.09 5.83
CA THR A 72 -4.06 -1.02 5.56
C THR A 72 -5.28 -0.74 6.45
N TRP A 73 -6.48 -0.89 5.89
CA TRP A 73 -7.71 -0.72 6.69
C TRP A 73 -8.00 -1.92 7.61
N ARG A 74 -7.32 -3.05 7.37
CA ARG A 74 -7.52 -4.33 8.05
C ARG A 74 -6.31 -4.79 8.86
N GLY A 75 -5.23 -4.01 8.92
CA GLY A 75 -3.95 -4.45 9.48
C GLY A 75 -3.40 -5.67 8.73
N ARG A 76 -3.53 -5.71 7.40
CA ARG A 76 -3.16 -6.87 6.58
C ARG A 76 -2.48 -6.45 5.29
N SER A 77 -1.35 -7.08 5.03
CA SER A 77 -0.55 -6.90 3.82
C SER A 77 -0.24 -8.25 3.19
N TRP A 78 0.15 -8.27 1.92
CA TRP A 78 0.57 -9.51 1.26
C TRP A 78 1.92 -10.03 1.76
N ARG A 79 2.73 -9.17 2.40
CA ARG A 79 4.07 -9.50 2.87
C ARG A 79 4.92 -10.19 1.78
N ILE A 80 4.91 -9.65 0.56
CA ILE A 80 5.67 -10.26 -0.53
C ILE A 80 7.18 -10.26 -0.24
N ASP A 81 7.65 -9.33 0.60
CA ASP A 81 9.00 -9.30 1.17
C ASP A 81 9.35 -10.62 1.90
N LYS A 82 8.40 -11.22 2.62
CA LYS A 82 8.60 -12.53 3.28
C LYS A 82 8.74 -13.67 2.27
N THR A 83 8.03 -13.60 1.16
CA THR A 83 8.17 -14.60 0.08
C THR A 83 9.58 -14.54 -0.53
N PHE A 84 10.12 -13.34 -0.74
CA PHE A 84 11.50 -13.17 -1.22
C PHE A 84 12.55 -13.54 -0.18
N GLU A 85 12.29 -13.29 1.12
CA GLU A 85 13.14 -13.77 2.21
C GLU A 85 13.25 -15.31 2.18
N ASP A 86 12.13 -16.02 2.01
CA ASP A 86 12.13 -17.47 1.94
C ASP A 86 12.82 -18.00 0.67
N LEU A 87 12.66 -17.31 -0.47
CA LEU A 87 13.42 -17.62 -1.69
C LEU A 87 14.92 -17.44 -1.49
N ALA A 88 15.35 -16.39 -0.79
CA ALA A 88 16.76 -16.14 -0.49
C ALA A 88 17.39 -17.32 0.27
N LYS A 89 16.66 -17.90 1.23
CA LYS A 89 17.11 -19.07 2.01
C LYS A 89 17.34 -20.32 1.16
N THR A 90 16.74 -20.38 -0.04
CA THR A 90 16.97 -21.48 -1.00
C THR A 90 18.18 -21.28 -1.90
N ASN A 91 19.02 -20.26 -1.65
CA ASN A 91 20.12 -19.81 -2.52
C ASN A 91 19.66 -19.47 -3.95
N LYS A 92 18.40 -19.07 -4.11
CA LYS A 92 17.85 -18.56 -5.37
C LYS A 92 17.73 -17.05 -5.26
N SER A 93 18.56 -16.32 -5.99
CA SER A 93 18.36 -14.89 -6.24
C SER A 93 17.77 -14.70 -7.62
N LEU A 94 16.66 -13.99 -7.69
CA LEU A 94 16.04 -13.59 -8.95
C LEU A 94 16.49 -12.17 -9.28
N ASN A 95 16.93 -11.93 -10.51
CA ASN A 95 17.11 -10.57 -11.00
C ASN A 95 15.72 -10.01 -11.34
N ILE A 96 15.03 -9.50 -10.32
CA ILE A 96 13.63 -9.09 -10.39
C ILE A 96 13.42 -7.79 -9.61
N VAL A 97 12.56 -6.93 -10.14
CA VAL A 97 12.08 -5.71 -9.49
C VAL A 97 10.56 -5.74 -9.48
N VAL A 98 9.95 -5.43 -8.34
CA VAL A 98 8.49 -5.32 -8.21
C VAL A 98 8.11 -3.85 -8.17
N ILE A 99 7.21 -3.45 -9.06
CA ILE A 99 6.66 -2.09 -9.12
C ILE A 99 5.24 -2.17 -8.60
N ALA A 100 5.05 -1.72 -7.36
CA ALA A 100 3.75 -1.67 -6.70
C ALA A 100 3.14 -0.29 -6.87
N VAL A 101 1.95 -0.23 -7.46
CA VAL A 101 1.20 1.01 -7.65
C VAL A 101 0.09 1.05 -6.60
N ASN A 102 0.19 1.98 -5.64
CA ASN A 102 -0.84 2.10 -4.61
C ASN A 102 -2.16 2.59 -5.20
N SER A 103 -3.27 2.04 -4.69
CA SER A 103 -4.61 2.58 -5.00
C SER A 103 -4.76 4.06 -4.61
N ALA A 104 -5.75 4.75 -5.18
CA ALA A 104 -6.08 6.16 -4.93
C ALA A 104 -6.52 6.52 -3.50
N LYS A 105 -6.26 5.65 -2.52
CA LYS A 105 -6.82 5.72 -1.17
C LYS A 105 -6.20 6.89 -0.41
N LYS A 106 -7.04 7.71 0.24
CA LYS A 106 -6.58 8.64 1.29
C LYS A 106 -7.02 8.15 2.67
N PRO A 107 -6.18 8.18 3.71
CA PRO A 107 -6.62 7.89 5.07
C PRO A 107 -7.75 8.84 5.51
N GLY A 108 -8.75 8.33 6.25
CA GLY A 108 -9.66 9.17 7.04
C GLY A 108 -10.96 9.69 6.41
N LYS A 109 -11.38 9.27 5.22
CA LYS A 109 -12.71 9.67 4.66
C LYS A 109 -13.65 8.49 4.45
N ILE A 110 -14.88 8.60 4.98
CA ILE A 110 -15.99 7.64 4.79
C ILE A 110 -16.33 7.46 3.29
N LEU A 111 -16.03 8.47 2.46
CA LEU A 111 -16.17 8.47 1.00
C LEU A 111 -14.97 7.86 0.24
N ASN A 112 -14.13 7.04 0.87
CA ASN A 112 -12.99 6.40 0.18
C ASN A 112 -13.44 5.43 -0.92
N SER A 113 -14.62 4.83 -0.78
CA SER A 113 -15.18 3.88 -1.74
C SER A 113 -15.44 4.49 -3.11
N THR A 114 -15.75 5.79 -3.20
CA THR A 114 -16.02 6.49 -4.47
C THR A 114 -14.76 6.68 -5.32
N ARG A 115 -13.57 6.81 -4.70
CA ARG A 115 -12.30 6.95 -5.45
C ARG A 115 -11.73 5.60 -5.86
N ARG A 116 -11.82 4.62 -4.96
CA ARG A 116 -11.56 3.22 -5.29
C ARG A 116 -12.50 2.72 -6.38
N TYR A 117 -13.74 3.22 -6.41
CA TYR A 117 -14.68 2.94 -7.49
C TYR A 117 -14.14 3.43 -8.83
N ALA A 118 -13.61 4.66 -8.93
CA ALA A 118 -13.00 5.14 -10.18
C ALA A 118 -11.78 4.30 -10.63
N ASP A 119 -11.06 3.66 -9.70
CA ASP A 119 -9.96 2.73 -10.03
C ASP A 119 -10.46 1.37 -10.57
N TYR A 120 -11.65 0.89 -10.16
CA TYR A 120 -12.17 -0.44 -10.52
C TYR A 120 -13.33 -0.42 -11.52
N PHE A 121 -14.05 0.69 -11.63
CA PHE A 121 -15.24 0.85 -12.44
C PHE A 121 -15.03 1.97 -13.47
N PRO A 122 -15.24 1.69 -14.77
CA PRO A 122 -15.10 2.70 -15.82
C PRO A 122 -16.00 3.90 -15.52
N ASN A 123 -15.50 5.11 -15.71
CA ASN A 123 -16.28 6.34 -15.49
C ASN A 123 -17.55 6.34 -16.37
N GLU A 124 -17.46 5.72 -17.55
CA GLU A 124 -18.55 5.51 -18.49
C GLU A 124 -19.70 4.68 -17.90
N SER A 125 -19.42 3.83 -16.90
CA SER A 125 -20.45 3.04 -16.20
C SER A 125 -21.45 3.90 -15.43
N ILE A 126 -21.05 5.11 -15.01
CA ILE A 126 -21.89 6.02 -14.22
C ILE A 126 -23.07 6.55 -15.05
N LEU A 127 -22.93 6.60 -16.38
CA LEU A 127 -24.02 6.97 -17.29
C LEU A 127 -25.22 6.02 -17.20
N TYR A 128 -24.97 4.75 -16.86
CA TYR A 128 -25.99 3.70 -16.74
C TYR A 128 -26.62 3.62 -15.35
N PHE A 129 -26.20 4.45 -14.40
CA PHE A 129 -26.85 4.50 -13.08
C PHE A 129 -28.25 5.11 -13.23
N GLN A 130 -29.20 4.58 -12.46
CA GLN A 130 -30.50 5.23 -12.29
C GLN A 130 -30.30 6.64 -11.75
N ASP A 131 -31.11 7.57 -12.24
CA ASP A 131 -31.04 8.96 -11.82
C ASP A 131 -31.37 9.09 -10.33
N GLY A 132 -30.59 9.89 -9.62
CA GLY A 132 -30.74 10.10 -8.18
C GLY A 132 -29.42 10.42 -7.48
N LEU A 133 -29.49 10.41 -6.14
CA LEU A 133 -28.37 10.82 -5.27
C LEU A 133 -27.09 10.03 -5.57
N LYS A 134 -27.20 8.73 -5.88
CA LYS A 134 -26.05 7.89 -6.20
C LYS A 134 -25.36 8.36 -7.49
N LYS A 135 -26.09 8.57 -8.59
CA LYS A 135 -25.51 9.07 -9.84
C LYS A 135 -24.90 10.47 -9.65
N ALA A 136 -25.57 11.36 -8.92
CA ALA A 136 -25.08 12.70 -8.63
C ALA A 136 -23.78 12.70 -7.82
N ILE A 137 -23.72 11.89 -6.75
CA ILE A 137 -22.51 11.77 -5.92
C ILE A 137 -21.34 11.24 -6.75
N TYR A 138 -21.51 10.15 -7.50
CA TYR A 138 -20.41 9.54 -8.24
C TYR A 138 -19.94 10.40 -9.42
N SER A 139 -20.86 11.10 -10.10
CA SER A 139 -20.50 12.02 -11.21
C SER A 139 -19.66 13.22 -10.75
N ALA A 140 -19.73 13.62 -9.47
CA ALA A 140 -18.95 14.71 -8.92
C ALA A 140 -17.48 14.35 -8.61
N PHE A 141 -17.10 13.08 -8.75
CA PHE A 141 -15.74 12.58 -8.52
C PHE A 141 -15.00 12.16 -9.80
N ILE A 142 -15.63 12.37 -10.96
CA ILE A 142 -15.01 12.27 -12.29
C ILE A 142 -14.60 13.67 -12.72
#